data_AF-A0A923V7Q7-F1
#
_entry.id   AF-A0A923V7Q7-F1
#
_cell.length_a   1.000
_cell.length_b   1.000
_cell.length_c   1.000
_cell.angle_alpha   90.00
_cell.angle_beta   90.00
_cell.angle_gamma   90.00
#
_symmetry.space_group_name_H-M   'P 1'
#
loop_
_entity.id
_entity.type
_entity.pdbx_description
1 polymer ?
#
loop_
_entity_poly.entity_id
_entity_poly.type
_entity_poly.pdbx_seq_one_letter_code
_entity_poly.pdbx_strand_id
1 'polypeptide(L)'
;MNNDYSSPKGLRDEWTLLLHSFLDNNSVKPELFQQLKNIDVSSVKKELSSKRKKLNQGIEKIKIKIEQVNTVIENLELVGSDTTGLWKEIDFLNNEGEKISEEIFMLDGKIKKIHDLQEQVA
;
A
#
# COMPACT_ATOMS: atom_id res chain seq x y z
N MET A 1 -43.68 7.25 3.01
CA MET A 1 -42.37 7.66 3.58
C MET A 1 -41.67 6.38 4.00
N ASN A 2 -40.49 6.09 3.44
CA ASN A 2 -39.42 5.28 4.04
C ASN A 2 -38.19 5.42 3.12
N ASN A 3 -37.33 6.38 3.48
CA ASN A 3 -35.98 6.50 2.94
C ASN A 3 -35.12 5.47 3.67
N ASP A 4 -34.94 4.30 3.06
CA ASP A 4 -33.87 3.39 3.48
C ASP A 4 -32.55 3.90 2.90
N TYR A 5 -31.72 4.42 3.79
CA TYR A 5 -30.35 4.83 3.54
C TYR A 5 -29.56 3.60 3.08
N SER A 6 -29.30 3.50 1.78
CA SER A 6 -28.31 2.56 1.25
C SER A 6 -26.95 2.92 1.85
N SER A 7 -26.45 2.05 2.71
CA SER A 7 -25.14 2.21 3.35
C SER A 7 -24.07 2.34 2.26
N PRO A 8 -23.13 3.31 2.33
CA PRO A 8 -22.09 3.53 1.33
C PRO A 8 -21.14 2.33 1.16
N LYS A 9 -21.21 1.32 2.05
CA LYS A 9 -20.52 0.03 1.90
C LYS A 9 -21.10 -0.81 0.76
N GLY A 10 -22.43 -0.89 0.62
CA GLY A 10 -23.07 -1.67 -0.43
C GLY A 10 -22.68 -1.16 -1.82
N LEU A 11 -22.72 0.17 -2.00
CA LEU A 11 -22.24 0.81 -3.22
C LEU A 11 -20.76 0.48 -3.47
N ARG A 12 -19.88 0.62 -2.49
CA ARG A 12 -18.44 0.37 -2.68
C ARG A 12 -18.15 -1.08 -3.07
N ASP A 13 -18.88 -2.03 -2.49
CA ASP A 13 -18.74 -3.45 -2.79
C ASP A 13 -19.28 -3.77 -4.19
N GLU A 14 -20.40 -3.15 -4.58
CA GLU A 14 -20.94 -3.20 -5.94
C GLU A 14 -19.98 -2.58 -6.99
N TRP A 15 -19.35 -1.45 -6.69
CA TRP A 15 -18.32 -0.81 -7.54
C TRP A 15 -17.08 -1.68 -7.68
N THR A 16 -16.70 -2.41 -6.63
CA THR A 16 -15.54 -3.32 -6.63
C THR A 16 -15.82 -4.55 -7.49
N LEU A 17 -17.02 -5.13 -7.37
CA LEU A 17 -17.51 -6.22 -8.23
C LEU A 17 -17.61 -5.79 -9.70
N LEU A 18 -18.09 -4.57 -9.95
CA LEU A 18 -18.17 -3.99 -11.28
C LEU A 18 -16.76 -3.85 -11.90
N LEU A 19 -15.80 -3.28 -11.17
CA LEU A 19 -14.40 -3.16 -11.59
C LEU A 19 -13.75 -4.52 -11.87
N HIS A 20 -14.03 -5.54 -11.06
CA HIS A 20 -13.56 -6.90 -11.31
C HIS A 20 -14.16 -7.48 -12.61
N SER A 21 -15.47 -7.29 -12.83
CA SER A 21 -16.13 -7.76 -14.06
C SER A 21 -15.62 -7.07 -15.34
N PHE A 22 -15.08 -5.84 -15.21
CA PHE A 22 -14.46 -5.08 -16.30
C PHE A 22 -13.04 -5.53 -16.63
N LEU A 23 -12.30 -6.08 -15.68
CA LEU A 23 -10.97 -6.63 -15.92
C LEU A 23 -11.04 -7.99 -16.66
N ASP A 24 -12.14 -8.72 -16.49
CA ASP A 24 -12.34 -10.04 -17.08
C ASP A 24 -13.00 -10.00 -18.48
N ASN A 25 -13.70 -8.93 -18.84
CA ASN A 25 -14.36 -8.79 -20.15
C ASN A 25 -13.75 -7.67 -20.99
N ASN A 26 -12.98 -8.09 -21.99
CA ASN A 26 -12.17 -7.32 -22.94
C ASN A 26 -12.97 -6.39 -23.91
N SER A 27 -14.19 -5.97 -23.56
CA SER A 27 -15.01 -5.07 -24.38
C SER A 27 -15.17 -3.71 -23.70
N VAL A 28 -14.23 -2.81 -23.97
CA VAL A 28 -14.25 -1.46 -23.39
C VAL A 28 -15.35 -0.64 -24.06
N LYS A 29 -16.41 -0.30 -23.31
CA LYS A 29 -17.49 0.57 -23.81
C LYS A 29 -17.07 2.04 -23.75
N PRO A 30 -17.26 2.82 -24.84
CA PRO A 30 -16.79 4.21 -24.97
C PRO A 30 -17.40 5.20 -23.97
N GLU A 31 -18.57 4.89 -23.39
CA GLU A 31 -19.25 5.73 -22.39
C GLU A 31 -18.50 5.80 -21.04
N LEU A 32 -17.72 4.78 -20.69
CA LEU A 32 -16.91 4.73 -19.46
C LEU A 32 -15.63 5.57 -19.57
N PHE A 33 -15.08 5.74 -20.77
CA PHE A 33 -13.96 6.65 -21.00
C PHE A 33 -14.31 8.10 -20.69
N GLN A 34 -15.57 8.51 -20.92
CA GLN A 34 -16.05 9.85 -20.55
C GLN A 34 -16.12 10.02 -19.02
N GLN A 35 -16.45 8.97 -18.26
CA GLN A 35 -16.43 9.02 -16.80
C GLN A 35 -15.00 9.02 -16.23
N LEU A 36 -14.07 8.28 -16.85
CA LEU A 36 -12.64 8.29 -16.52
C LEU A 36 -11.99 9.66 -16.79
N LYS A 37 -12.44 10.37 -17.83
CA LYS A 37 -12.02 11.75 -18.12
C LYS A 37 -12.35 12.74 -17.00
N ASN A 38 -13.36 12.45 -16.18
CA ASN A 38 -13.78 13.27 -15.05
C ASN A 38 -13.11 12.88 -13.73
N ILE A 39 -12.42 11.74 -13.68
CA ILE A 39 -11.61 11.36 -12.51
C ILE A 39 -10.27 12.07 -12.65
N ASP A 40 -9.91 12.90 -11.67
CA ASP A 40 -8.57 13.51 -11.63
C ASP A 40 -7.53 12.44 -11.28
N VAL A 41 -7.12 11.66 -12.29
CA VAL A 41 -6.10 10.63 -12.19
C VAL A 41 -4.78 11.20 -11.66
N SER A 42 -4.52 12.50 -11.86
CA SER A 42 -3.34 13.18 -11.33
C SER A 42 -3.37 13.29 -9.80
N SER A 43 -4.56 13.51 -9.21
CA SER A 43 -4.74 13.53 -7.75
C SER A 43 -4.49 12.16 -7.13
N VAL A 44 -5.04 11.10 -7.73
CA VAL A 44 -4.86 9.71 -7.27
C VAL A 44 -3.39 9.29 -7.37
N LYS A 45 -2.70 9.66 -8.46
CA LYS A 45 -1.26 9.39 -8.62
C LYS A 45 -0.42 10.11 -7.57
N LYS A 46 -0.74 11.38 -7.26
CA LYS A 46 -0.07 12.15 -6.20
C LYS A 46 -0.30 11.53 -4.83
N GLU A 47 -1.53 11.10 -4.52
CA GLU A 47 -1.85 10.44 -3.26
C GLU A 47 -1.09 9.13 -3.09
N LEU A 48 -1.10 8.26 -4.11
CA LEU A 48 -0.35 7.00 -4.09
C LEU A 48 1.14 7.24 -3.95
N SER A 49 1.71 8.20 -4.69
CA SER A 49 3.13 8.57 -4.58
C SER A 49 3.48 9.08 -3.17
N SER A 50 2.63 9.92 -2.58
CA SER A 50 2.78 10.39 -1.20
C SER A 50 2.74 9.24 -0.20
N LYS A 51 1.80 8.31 -0.37
CA LYS A 51 1.70 7.12 0.47
C LYS A 51 2.92 6.22 0.34
N ARG A 52 3.43 5.98 -0.88
CA ARG A 52 4.69 5.25 -1.13
C ARG A 52 5.85 5.88 -0.39
N LYS A 53 5.98 7.22 -0.48
CA LYS A 53 7.05 7.95 0.21
C LYS A 53 6.98 7.77 1.73
N LYS A 54 5.79 7.81 2.31
CA LYS A 54 5.58 7.57 3.75
C LYS A 54 5.95 6.15 4.16
N LEU A 55 5.57 5.15 3.37
CA LEU A 55 5.93 3.75 3.64
C LEU A 55 7.44 3.52 3.57
N ASN A 56 8.11 4.10 2.56
CA ASN A 56 9.58 4.06 2.45
C ASN A 56 10.27 4.71 3.66
N GLN A 57 9.75 5.86 4.14
CA GLN A 57 10.24 6.48 5.37
C GLN A 57 10.01 5.60 6.61
N GLY A 58 8.93 4.82 6.63
CA GLY A 58 8.67 3.82 7.67
C GLY A 58 9.73 2.72 7.68
N ILE A 59 10.02 2.13 6.51
CA ILE A 59 11.09 1.12 6.37
C ILE A 59 12.44 1.66 6.84
N GLU A 60 12.78 2.89 6.45
CA GLU A 60 14.07 3.47 6.82
C GLU A 60 14.20 3.63 8.34
N LYS A 61 13.11 4.02 9.03
CA LYS A 61 13.10 4.08 10.49
C LYS A 61 13.27 2.71 11.14
N ILE A 62 12.64 1.67 10.58
CA ILE A 62 12.78 0.29 11.07
C ILE A 62 14.22 -0.17 10.93
N LYS A 63 14.87 0.09 9.79
CA LYS A 63 16.30 -0.23 9.58
C LYS A 63 17.19 0.43 10.62
N ILE A 64 17.05 1.74 10.81
CA ILE A 64 17.82 2.49 11.83
C ILE A 64 17.59 1.90 13.22
N LYS A 65 16.34 1.53 13.56
CA LYS A 65 16.02 0.94 14.86
C LYS A 65 16.67 -0.45 15.03
N ILE A 66 16.68 -1.29 13.99
CA ILE A 66 17.37 -2.58 14.00
C ILE A 66 18.88 -2.38 14.21
N GLU A 67 19.50 -1.45 13.50
CA GLU A 67 20.92 -1.12 13.68
C GLU A 67 21.23 -0.69 15.12
N GLN A 68 20.39 0.16 15.71
CA GLN A 68 20.53 0.57 17.12
C GLN A 68 20.41 -0.61 18.08
N VAL A 69 19.44 -1.51 17.87
CA VAL A 69 19.27 -2.69 18.72
C VAL A 69 20.45 -3.66 18.56
N ASN A 70 20.97 -3.85 17.34
CA ASN A 70 22.17 -4.64 17.09
C ASN A 70 23.38 -4.08 17.85
N THR A 71 23.61 -2.77 17.83
CA THR A 71 24.70 -2.16 18.63
C THR A 71 24.53 -2.43 20.12
N VAL A 72 23.29 -2.42 20.65
CA VAL A 72 23.04 -2.76 22.06
C VAL A 72 23.31 -4.25 22.32
N ILE A 73 22.91 -5.14 21.42
CA ILE A 73 23.18 -6.58 21.51
C ILE A 73 24.68 -6.84 21.57
N GLU A 74 25.46 -6.28 20.63
CA GLU A 74 26.91 -6.42 20.59
C GLU A 74 27.56 -5.99 21.92
N ASN A 75 27.15 -4.86 22.47
CA ASN A 75 27.64 -4.37 23.75
C ASN A 75 27.27 -5.30 24.92
N LEU A 76 26.06 -5.86 24.93
CA LEU A 76 25.59 -6.77 25.98
C LEU A 76 26.25 -8.16 25.89
N GLU A 77 26.50 -8.65 24.68
CA GLU A 77 27.23 -9.91 24.45
C GLU A 77 28.68 -9.80 24.92
N LEU A 78 29.33 -8.65 24.72
CA LEU A 78 30.69 -8.40 25.23
C LEU A 78 30.78 -8.51 26.76
N VAL A 79 29.71 -8.18 27.49
CA VAL A 79 29.65 -8.28 28.96
C VAL A 79 28.97 -9.57 29.44
N GLY A 80 28.64 -10.50 28.53
CA GLY A 80 28.00 -11.78 28.85
C GLY A 80 26.56 -11.68 29.35
N SER A 81 25.85 -10.61 28.99
CA SER A 81 24.43 -10.41 29.36
C SER A 81 23.47 -11.15 28.42
N ASP A 82 22.25 -11.39 28.89
CA ASP A 82 21.20 -12.00 28.06
C ASP A 82 20.68 -11.02 27.01
N THR A 83 20.76 -11.41 25.73
CA THR A 83 20.30 -10.64 24.57
C THR A 83 19.05 -11.23 23.90
N THR A 84 18.50 -12.33 24.44
CA THR A 84 17.37 -13.06 23.83
C THR A 84 16.15 -12.16 23.61
N GLY A 85 15.88 -11.23 24.51
CA GLY A 85 14.77 -10.28 24.38
C GLY A 85 14.94 -9.29 23.22
N LEU A 86 16.18 -8.85 22.96
CA LEU A 86 16.49 -7.90 21.88
C LEU A 86 16.46 -8.58 20.51
N TRP A 87 16.89 -9.84 20.43
CA TRP A 87 16.73 -10.64 19.21
C TRP A 87 15.25 -10.81 18.82
N LYS A 88 14.36 -11.00 19.79
CA LYS A 88 12.90 -11.02 19.54
C LYS A 88 12.36 -9.66 19.07
N GLU A 89 12.91 -8.55 19.57
CA GLU A 89 12.56 -7.21 19.09
C GLU A 89 12.99 -7.02 17.63
N ILE A 90 14.18 -7.48 17.25
CA ILE A 90 14.64 -7.48 15.85
C ILE A 90 13.73 -8.32 14.95
N ASP A 91 13.34 -9.51 15.38
CA ASP A 91 12.42 -10.36 14.61
C ASP A 91 11.05 -9.68 14.43
N PHE A 92 10.54 -9.03 15.47
CA PHE A 92 9.31 -8.25 15.37
C PHE A 92 9.45 -7.11 14.34
N LEU A 93 10.53 -6.33 14.42
CA LEU A 93 10.80 -5.22 13.51
C LEU A 93 10.96 -5.69 12.05
N ASN A 94 11.62 -6.83 11.83
CA ASN A 94 11.74 -7.44 10.50
C ASN A 94 10.36 -7.84 9.93
N ASN A 95 9.50 -8.46 10.74
CA ASN A 95 8.14 -8.81 10.33
C ASN A 95 7.30 -7.57 10.00
N GLU A 96 7.47 -6.47 10.73
CA GLU A 96 6.82 -5.20 10.39
C GLU A 96 7.37 -4.61 9.08
N GLY A 97 8.69 -4.68 8.88
CA GLY A 97 9.35 -4.25 7.65
C GLY A 97 8.88 -5.03 6.41
N GLU A 98 8.66 -6.33 6.55
CA GLU A 98 8.14 -7.20 5.49
C GLU A 98 6.72 -6.77 5.08
N LYS A 99 5.81 -6.57 6.05
CA LYS A 99 4.44 -6.09 5.78
C LYS A 99 4.42 -4.76 5.04
N ILE A 100 5.28 -3.81 5.43
CA ILE A 100 5.38 -2.52 4.74
C ILE A 100 5.93 -2.71 3.32
N SER A 101 6.88 -3.62 3.12
CA SER A 101 7.44 -3.93 1.82
C SER A 101 6.39 -4.52 0.87
N GLU A 102 5.55 -5.43 1.36
CA GLU A 102 4.40 -5.96 0.62
C GLU A 102 3.41 -4.85 0.25
N GLU A 103 3.11 -3.93 1.17
CA GLU A 103 2.22 -2.80 0.88
C GLU A 103 2.80 -1.88 -0.20
N ILE A 104 4.11 -1.61 -0.17
CA ILE A 104 4.79 -0.84 -1.23
C ILE A 104 4.70 -1.57 -2.56
N PHE A 105 4.93 -2.89 -2.59
CA PHE A 105 4.82 -3.68 -3.81
C PHE A 105 3.42 -3.60 -4.43
N MET A 106 2.38 -3.75 -3.62
CA MET A 106 0.98 -3.61 -4.05
C MET A 106 0.67 -2.19 -4.54
N LEU A 107 1.24 -1.18 -3.90
CA LEU A 107 1.07 0.22 -4.27
C LEU A 107 1.76 0.53 -5.60
N ASP A 108 2.97 0.03 -5.83
CA ASP A 108 3.69 0.15 -7.09
C ASP A 108 2.93 -0.51 -8.24
N GLY A 109 2.32 -1.67 -8.00
CA GLY A 109 1.40 -2.31 -8.96
C GLY A 109 0.20 -1.43 -9.33
N LYS A 110 -0.39 -0.71 -8.35
CA LYS A 110 -1.50 0.23 -8.59
C LYS A 110 -1.04 1.46 -9.38
N ILE A 111 0.11 2.03 -9.05
CA ILE A 111 0.67 3.17 -9.80
C ILE A 111 0.93 2.78 -11.25
N LYS A 112 1.48 1.59 -11.49
CA LYS A 112 1.73 1.08 -12.84
C LYS A 112 0.43 0.94 -13.63
N LYS A 113 -0.59 0.29 -13.07
CA LYS A 113 -1.90 0.17 -13.73
C LYS A 113 -2.52 1.52 -14.08
N ILE A 114 -2.41 2.51 -13.20
CA ILE A 114 -2.89 3.87 -13.46
C ILE A 114 -2.12 4.50 -14.62
N HIS A 115 -0.80 4.32 -14.67
CA HIS A 115 0.02 4.80 -15.78
C HIS A 115 -0.39 4.16 -17.11
N ASP A 116 -0.54 2.84 -17.14
CA ASP A 116 -0.92 2.09 -18.34
C ASP A 116 -2.31 2.51 -18.85
N LEU A 117 -3.26 2.79 -17.93
CA LEU A 117 -4.57 3.33 -18.27
C LEU A 117 -4.50 4.75 -18.84
N GLN A 118 -3.62 5.62 -18.31
CA GLN A 118 -3.43 6.96 -18.87
C GLN A 118 -2.88 6.93 -20.29
N GLU A 119 -1.97 6.00 -20.58
CA GLU A 119 -1.35 5.85 -21.91
C GLU A 119 -2.34 5.31 -22.95
N GLN A 120 -3.31 4.48 -22.55
CA GLN A 120 -4.37 3.99 -23.45
C GLN A 120 -5.49 5.01 -23.70
N VAL A 121 -5.62 6.01 -22.82
CA VAL A 121 -6.66 7.06 -22.89
C VAL A 121 -6.17 8.31 -23.64
N ALA A 122 -4.85 8.53 -23.70
CA ALA A 122 -4.20 9.65 -24.38
C ALA A 122 -4.13 9.44 -25.90
#